data_AF-A0A2V9T5A0-F1
#
_entry.id   AF-A0A2V9T5A0-F1
#
_cell.length_a   1.000
_cell.length_b   1.000
_cell.length_c   1.000
_cell.angle_alpha   90.00
_cell.angle_beta   90.00
_cell.angle_gamma   90.00
#
_symmetry.space_group_name_H-M   'P 1'
#
loop_
_entity.id
_entity.type
_entity.pdbx_description
1 polymer ?
#
loop_
_entity_poly.entity_id
_entity_poly.type
_entity_poly.pdbx_seq_one_letter_code
_entity_poly.pdbx_strand_id
1 'polypeptide(L)'
;MARRHITVPVFFILMLAAGCPSLTPAKELRTVSVQRTACYGTCPVYSVSIHGSGLVEYSEERYVDVPGPETGRIPSDRGSLEKLRASTKQEPVLGPDTLTSASAEWQVLAQDKFITAWVERRLYRRPEDTVSFFVHVRIYSNVGRKLSIDLRDRYKLFYPNQWTPHLRPARDLIDEHRITPANLSPELRSRLVADFHAGALIPVGAHLDYYREFFGKGPENKELLGAHFLVVSMDGQLFLSDGEVVDTLSLQWENGKGPKDTDLVVPLPIEWILLPKEAKVFKE
;
A
#
# COMPACT_ATOMS: atom_id res chain seq x y z
N MET A 1 -79.91 -20.13 59.09
CA MET A 1 -78.48 -20.42 59.36
C MET A 1 -77.65 -19.59 58.40
N ALA A 2 -77.15 -18.45 58.87
CA ALA A 2 -76.31 -17.53 58.11
C ALA A 2 -74.87 -17.70 58.59
N ARG A 3 -73.93 -18.00 57.69
CA ARG A 3 -72.50 -18.02 57.97
C ARG A 3 -71.85 -16.83 57.28
N ARG A 4 -71.45 -15.85 58.10
CA ARG A 4 -70.40 -14.87 57.79
C ARG A 4 -69.06 -15.62 57.71
N HIS A 5 -68.13 -15.16 56.86
CA HIS A 5 -66.88 -14.50 57.29
C HIS A 5 -65.77 -14.46 56.22
N ILE A 6 -65.08 -13.31 56.19
CA ILE A 6 -63.66 -13.05 55.89
C ILE A 6 -63.23 -12.78 54.43
N THR A 7 -62.83 -11.53 54.21
CA THR A 7 -61.94 -11.01 53.16
C THR A 7 -60.48 -11.45 53.36
N VAL A 8 -59.79 -11.82 52.28
CA VAL A 8 -58.32 -11.74 52.12
C VAL A 8 -57.99 -11.42 50.64
N PRO A 9 -57.11 -10.44 50.34
CA PRO A 9 -56.71 -10.08 48.98
C PRO A 9 -55.45 -10.85 48.55
N VAL A 10 -55.37 -11.36 47.32
CA VAL A 10 -54.11 -11.89 46.78
C VAL A 10 -54.02 -11.62 45.27
N PHE A 11 -53.05 -10.77 44.94
CA PHE A 11 -52.25 -10.67 43.71
C PHE A 11 -52.57 -11.69 42.60
N PHE A 12 -53.01 -11.19 41.44
CA PHE A 12 -52.79 -11.90 40.17
C PHE A 12 -51.72 -11.18 39.35
N ILE A 13 -50.72 -11.97 39.04
CA ILE A 13 -49.41 -11.63 38.49
C ILE A 13 -49.55 -11.07 37.07
N LEU A 14 -48.89 -9.94 36.83
CA LEU A 14 -48.61 -9.39 35.51
C LEU A 14 -47.65 -10.35 34.78
N MET A 15 -48.18 -11.17 33.87
CA MET A 15 -47.37 -11.98 32.94
C MET A 15 -46.63 -11.03 31.98
N LEU A 16 -45.37 -10.74 32.30
CA LEU A 16 -44.40 -10.20 31.36
C LEU A 16 -44.25 -11.18 30.20
N ALA A 17 -44.81 -10.83 29.04
CA ALA A 17 -44.42 -11.43 27.78
C ALA A 17 -42.93 -11.18 27.60
N ALA A 18 -42.11 -12.19 27.88
CA ALA A 18 -40.72 -12.23 27.51
C ALA A 18 -40.66 -12.16 25.98
N GLY A 19 -40.43 -10.96 25.45
CA GLY A 19 -40.11 -10.76 24.05
C GLY A 19 -38.89 -11.62 23.74
N CYS A 20 -39.07 -12.63 22.90
CA CYS A 20 -37.94 -13.27 22.24
C CYS A 20 -37.15 -12.16 21.54
N PRO A 21 -35.87 -11.92 21.88
CA PRO A 21 -35.07 -11.02 21.08
C PRO A 21 -35.00 -11.62 19.68
N SER A 22 -35.69 -10.99 18.72
CA SER A 22 -35.54 -11.32 17.31
C SER A 22 -34.07 -11.13 16.97
N LEU A 23 -33.36 -12.24 16.81
CA LEU A 23 -32.01 -12.26 16.24
C LEU A 23 -32.11 -11.59 14.87
N THR A 24 -31.60 -10.37 14.77
CA THR A 24 -31.38 -9.72 13.49
C THR A 24 -30.56 -10.67 12.62
N PRO A 25 -30.98 -10.96 11.36
CA PRO A 25 -30.18 -11.79 10.48
C PRO A 25 -28.81 -11.15 10.35
N ALA A 26 -27.77 -11.88 10.72
CA ALA A 26 -26.40 -11.43 10.50
C ALA A 26 -26.26 -11.11 9.01
N LYS A 27 -25.82 -9.89 8.70
CA LYS A 27 -25.51 -9.46 7.33
C LYS A 27 -24.61 -10.52 6.70
N GLU A 28 -25.16 -11.35 5.82
CA GLU A 28 -24.38 -12.42 5.21
C GLU A 28 -23.22 -11.81 4.42
N LEU A 29 -22.01 -12.24 4.75
CA LEU A 29 -20.79 -11.91 4.01
C LEU A 29 -20.97 -12.41 2.58
N ARG A 30 -21.20 -11.50 1.63
CA ARG A 30 -21.46 -11.87 0.23
C ARG A 30 -20.18 -12.39 -0.44
N THR A 31 -19.12 -11.59 -0.42
CA THR A 31 -17.81 -11.96 -0.98
C THR A 31 -16.70 -11.17 -0.28
N VAL A 32 -15.55 -11.80 -0.04
CA VAL A 32 -14.29 -11.16 0.35
C VAL A 32 -13.27 -11.45 -0.73
N SER A 33 -12.68 -10.43 -1.33
CA SER A 33 -11.69 -10.58 -2.39
C SER A 33 -10.34 -9.96 -2.00
N VAL A 34 -9.26 -10.65 -2.35
CA VAL A 34 -7.88 -10.17 -2.25
C VAL A 34 -7.27 -10.25 -3.64
N GLN A 35 -6.61 -9.17 -4.08
CA GLN A 35 -5.84 -9.16 -5.32
C GLN A 35 -4.39 -8.84 -5.00
N ARG A 36 -3.47 -9.65 -5.54
CA ARG A 36 -2.04 -9.39 -5.59
C ARG A 36 -1.65 -9.00 -7.01
N THR A 37 -1.11 -7.80 -7.15
CA THR A 37 -0.62 -7.27 -8.42
C THR A 37 0.86 -7.62 -8.62
N ALA A 38 1.37 -7.41 -9.84
CA ALA A 38 2.79 -7.55 -10.13
C ALA A 38 3.62 -6.68 -9.17
N CYS A 39 4.81 -7.15 -8.81
CA CYS A 39 5.79 -6.34 -8.10
C CYS A 39 7.08 -6.21 -8.92
N TYR A 40 8.01 -5.43 -8.40
CA TYR A 40 9.36 -5.36 -8.91
C TYR A 40 10.12 -6.70 -8.67
N GLY A 41 10.00 -7.67 -9.60
CA GLY A 41 10.64 -8.99 -9.53
C GLY A 41 9.71 -10.13 -9.94
N THR A 42 9.76 -11.25 -9.21
CA THR A 42 8.96 -12.47 -9.45
C THR A 42 7.81 -12.63 -8.46
N CYS A 43 7.17 -11.55 -8.02
CA CYS A 43 6.04 -11.70 -7.11
C CYS A 43 4.87 -12.39 -7.83
N PRO A 44 4.19 -13.33 -7.14
CA PRO A 44 3.01 -13.98 -7.68
C PRO A 44 1.88 -12.96 -7.89
N VAL A 45 1.27 -13.01 -9.07
CA VAL A 45 0.12 -12.19 -9.46
C VAL A 45 -1.12 -13.06 -9.45
N TYR A 46 -2.07 -12.75 -8.57
CA TYR A 46 -3.30 -13.54 -8.42
C TYR A 46 -4.46 -12.73 -7.83
N SER A 47 -5.68 -13.26 -7.96
CA SER A 47 -6.83 -12.80 -7.18
C SER A 47 -7.55 -13.98 -6.52
N VAL A 48 -7.92 -13.85 -5.25
CA VAL A 48 -8.77 -14.80 -4.52
C VAL A 48 -10.08 -14.11 -4.18
N SER A 49 -11.21 -14.74 -4.49
CA SER A 49 -12.56 -14.33 -4.05
C SER A 49 -13.21 -15.45 -3.25
N ILE A 50 -13.56 -15.17 -2.00
CA ILE A 50 -14.24 -16.10 -1.09
C ILE A 50 -15.68 -15.64 -0.95
N HIS A 51 -16.62 -16.45 -1.40
CA HIS A 51 -18.05 -16.19 -1.33
C HIS A 51 -18.66 -16.69 -0.01
N GLY A 52 -19.79 -16.11 0.39
CA GLY A 52 -20.54 -16.54 1.58
C GLY A 52 -20.97 -18.01 1.57
N SER A 53 -21.03 -18.63 0.39
CA SER A 53 -21.29 -20.06 0.19
C SER A 53 -20.08 -20.96 0.52
N GLY A 54 -18.93 -20.38 0.83
CA GLY A 54 -17.65 -21.06 0.99
C GLY A 54 -16.94 -21.35 -0.33
N LEU A 55 -17.51 -20.97 -1.48
CA LEU A 55 -16.81 -21.04 -2.78
C LEU A 55 -15.59 -20.11 -2.76
N VAL A 56 -14.46 -20.63 -3.20
CA VAL A 56 -13.23 -19.84 -3.42
C VAL A 56 -12.96 -19.85 -4.91
N GLU A 57 -12.92 -18.68 -5.52
CA GLU A 57 -12.46 -18.49 -6.89
C GLU A 57 -11.05 -17.90 -6.83
N TYR A 58 -10.10 -18.58 -7.43
CA TYR A 58 -8.72 -18.16 -7.50
C TYR A 58 -8.34 -17.97 -8.96
N SER A 59 -7.78 -16.81 -9.30
CA SER A 59 -7.30 -16.53 -10.66
C SER A 59 -5.82 -16.24 -10.57
N GLU A 60 -5.02 -17.15 -11.13
CA GLU A 60 -3.57 -17.05 -11.15
C GLU A 60 -3.09 -16.49 -12.49
N GLU A 61 -2.20 -15.49 -12.47
CA GLU A 61 -1.71 -14.85 -13.69
C GLU A 61 -0.22 -15.14 -13.96
N ARG A 62 0.69 -14.86 -13.01
CA ARG A 62 2.16 -14.98 -13.22
C ARG A 62 2.91 -15.30 -11.94
N TYR A 63 4.09 -15.92 -12.06
CA TYR A 63 5.03 -16.26 -10.97
C TYR A 63 4.39 -17.04 -9.81
N VAL A 64 3.45 -17.90 -10.15
CA VAL A 64 2.73 -18.82 -9.26
C VAL A 64 3.06 -20.28 -9.62
N ASP A 65 2.84 -21.20 -8.69
CA ASP A 65 3.14 -22.63 -8.90
C ASP A 65 2.23 -23.29 -9.95
N VAL A 66 0.97 -22.85 -10.10
CA VAL A 66 -0.01 -23.41 -11.05
C VAL A 66 -0.76 -22.30 -11.80
N PRO A 67 -0.37 -21.92 -13.03
CA PRO A 67 -1.06 -20.85 -13.76
C PRO A 67 -2.48 -21.24 -14.19
N GLY A 68 -3.46 -20.36 -14.01
CA GLY A 68 -4.85 -20.53 -14.47
C GLY A 68 -5.91 -20.23 -13.41
N PRO A 69 -7.21 -20.23 -13.78
CA PRO A 69 -8.30 -20.14 -12.84
C PRO A 69 -8.52 -21.47 -12.11
N GLU A 70 -8.60 -21.39 -10.78
CA GLU A 70 -8.83 -22.52 -9.87
C GLU A 70 -10.05 -22.25 -8.98
N THR A 71 -10.72 -23.32 -8.56
CA THR A 71 -11.85 -23.20 -7.61
C THR A 71 -11.67 -24.13 -6.43
N GLY A 72 -11.87 -23.60 -5.24
CA GLY A 72 -11.81 -24.32 -3.98
C GLY A 72 -13.09 -24.17 -3.17
N ARG A 73 -13.16 -24.85 -2.02
CA ARG A 73 -14.26 -24.69 -1.08
C ARG A 73 -13.75 -24.68 0.35
N ILE A 74 -14.11 -23.66 1.11
CA ILE A 74 -13.88 -23.63 2.55
C ILE A 74 -14.94 -24.51 3.21
N PRO A 75 -14.55 -25.55 3.98
CA PRO A 75 -15.51 -26.34 4.74
C PRO A 75 -16.32 -25.43 5.66
N SER A 76 -17.64 -25.57 5.63
CA SER A 76 -18.56 -24.78 6.45
C SER A 76 -18.57 -25.20 7.94
N ASP A 77 -17.47 -25.78 8.42
CA ASP A 77 -17.37 -26.18 9.81
C ASP A 77 -17.20 -24.96 10.72
N ARG A 78 -17.67 -25.10 11.95
CA ARG A 78 -17.73 -23.99 12.91
C ARG A 78 -16.34 -23.42 13.21
N GLY A 79 -15.32 -24.27 13.23
CA GLY A 79 -13.94 -23.89 13.52
C GLY A 79 -13.30 -23.04 12.43
N SER A 80 -13.55 -23.35 11.15
CA SER A 80 -13.03 -22.59 10.01
C SER A 80 -13.72 -21.24 9.87
N LEU A 81 -15.04 -21.20 10.11
CA LEU A 81 -15.82 -19.95 10.12
C LEU A 81 -15.44 -19.02 11.27
N GLU A 82 -15.11 -19.56 12.44
CA GLU A 82 -14.70 -18.76 13.61
C GLU A 82 -13.31 -18.14 13.40
N LYS A 83 -12.37 -18.88 12.78
CA LYS A 83 -11.07 -18.31 12.35
C LYS A 83 -11.24 -17.22 11.30
N LEU A 84 -12.11 -17.41 10.30
CA LEU A 84 -12.39 -16.41 9.27
C LEU A 84 -12.99 -15.13 9.86
N ARG A 85 -13.94 -15.28 10.80
CA ARG A 85 -14.60 -14.17 11.52
C ARG A 85 -13.64 -13.42 12.45
N ALA A 86 -12.74 -14.13 13.12
CA ALA A 86 -11.71 -13.52 13.95
C ALA A 86 -10.72 -12.66 13.13
N SER A 87 -10.46 -13.04 11.87
CA SER A 87 -9.65 -12.27 10.93
C SER A 87 -10.37 -11.10 10.25
N THR A 88 -11.70 -10.99 10.35
CA THR A 88 -12.52 -9.93 9.73
C THR A 88 -13.06 -8.91 10.74
N LYS A 89 -12.21 -8.40 11.64
CA LYS A 89 -12.53 -7.17 12.38
C LYS A 89 -12.62 -6.00 11.38
N GLN A 90 -13.83 -5.73 10.91
CA GLN A 90 -14.15 -4.47 10.25
C GLN A 90 -14.06 -3.34 11.28
N GLU A 91 -13.00 -2.55 11.19
CA GLU A 91 -12.99 -1.22 11.80
C GLU A 91 -13.95 -0.29 11.05
N PRO A 92 -14.57 0.69 11.73
CA PRO A 92 -15.54 1.57 11.11
C PRO A 92 -14.94 2.30 9.91
N VAL A 93 -15.70 2.30 8.81
CA VAL A 93 -15.41 3.12 7.63
C VAL A 93 -15.50 4.57 8.06
N LEU A 94 -14.35 5.22 8.28
CA LEU A 94 -14.27 6.66 8.37
C LEU A 94 -14.79 7.23 7.04
N GLY A 95 -15.80 8.09 7.13
CA GLY A 95 -16.39 8.77 5.98
C GLY A 95 -15.38 9.63 5.22
N PRO A 96 -15.74 10.12 4.02
CA PRO A 96 -14.85 10.88 3.14
C PRO A 96 -14.31 12.20 3.74
N ASP A 97 -14.76 12.61 4.92
CA ASP A 97 -14.47 13.92 5.52
C ASP A 97 -13.18 13.98 6.37
N THR A 98 -12.35 12.93 6.39
CA THR A 98 -11.06 12.92 7.10
C THR A 98 -9.85 13.04 6.17
N LEU A 99 -9.94 13.86 5.11
CA LEU A 99 -8.91 14.03 4.09
C LEU A 99 -8.26 15.42 4.10
N THR A 100 -7.83 15.91 5.27
CA THR A 100 -7.02 17.13 5.35
C THR A 100 -5.51 16.89 5.25
N SER A 101 -5.06 15.62 5.24
CA SER A 101 -3.67 15.26 4.90
C SER A 101 -3.51 14.67 3.49
N ALA A 102 -4.62 14.43 2.77
CA ALA A 102 -4.61 14.00 1.37
C ALA A 102 -4.49 15.17 0.38
N SER A 103 -4.46 16.41 0.86
CA SER A 103 -4.43 17.63 0.06
C SER A 103 -3.02 18.12 -0.27
N ALA A 104 -1.97 17.59 0.37
CA ALA A 104 -0.61 17.96 0.03
C ALA A 104 -0.21 17.24 -1.26
N GLU A 105 0.07 18.00 -2.32
CA GLU A 105 0.55 17.45 -3.60
C GLU A 105 1.83 16.61 -3.43
N TRP A 106 2.58 16.83 -2.36
CA TRP A 106 3.84 16.18 -2.07
C TRP A 106 3.82 15.53 -0.69
N GLN A 107 4.44 14.35 -0.58
CA GLN A 107 4.68 13.67 0.70
C GLN A 107 6.15 13.34 0.89
N VAL A 108 6.63 13.39 2.13
CA VAL A 108 7.99 12.91 2.48
C VAL A 108 7.99 11.39 2.47
N LEU A 109 8.90 10.77 1.70
CA LEU A 109 9.14 9.32 1.72
C LEU A 109 10.19 8.91 2.75
N ALA A 110 11.23 9.74 2.85
CA ALA A 110 12.36 9.50 3.74
C ALA A 110 13.14 10.79 3.95
N GLN A 111 13.76 10.88 5.11
CA GLN A 111 14.62 11.99 5.46
C GLN A 111 15.76 11.49 6.35
N ASP A 112 16.93 12.08 6.17
CA ASP A 112 18.04 11.99 7.09
C ASP A 112 18.73 13.36 7.23
N LYS A 113 19.94 13.36 7.79
CA LYS A 113 20.74 14.58 7.98
C LYS A 113 21.29 15.17 6.67
N PHE A 114 21.34 14.41 5.58
CA PHE A 114 21.89 14.83 4.30
C PHE A 114 20.82 15.23 3.30
N ILE A 115 19.71 14.49 3.22
CA ILE A 115 18.66 14.73 2.23
C ILE A 115 17.25 14.54 2.79
N THR A 116 16.30 15.20 2.13
CA THR A 116 14.87 14.91 2.26
C THR A 116 14.34 14.49 0.89
N ALA A 117 13.77 13.29 0.80
CA ALA A 117 13.16 12.76 -0.40
C ALA A 117 11.64 12.83 -0.31
N TRP A 118 11.03 13.41 -1.35
CA TRP A 118 9.59 13.57 -1.50
C TRP A 118 9.10 12.78 -2.71
N VAL A 119 7.83 12.36 -2.68
CA VAL A 119 7.11 11.86 -3.85
C VAL A 119 5.85 12.68 -4.07
N GLU A 120 5.57 12.98 -5.34
CA GLU A 120 4.34 13.67 -5.72
C GLU A 120 3.15 12.69 -5.68
N ARG A 121 2.02 13.11 -5.14
CA ARG A 121 0.75 12.37 -5.06
C ARG A 121 0.02 12.30 -6.40
N ARG A 122 0.76 12.02 -7.47
CA ARG A 122 0.28 11.95 -8.84
C ARG A 122 1.01 10.85 -9.62
N LEU A 123 0.35 10.32 -10.64
CA LEU A 123 0.92 9.35 -11.55
C LEU A 123 1.15 9.95 -12.92
N TYR A 124 2.26 9.56 -13.51
CA TYR A 124 2.70 10.00 -14.83
C TYR A 124 2.65 8.85 -15.80
N ARG A 125 2.46 9.15 -17.08
CA ARG A 125 2.50 8.18 -18.18
C ARG A 125 3.20 8.76 -19.38
N ARG A 126 3.74 7.90 -20.25
CA ARG A 126 4.16 8.36 -21.59
C ARG A 126 2.93 8.39 -22.51
N PRO A 127 2.91 9.27 -23.52
CA PRO A 127 1.83 9.28 -24.50
C PRO A 127 1.65 7.93 -25.21
N GLU A 128 2.77 7.26 -25.52
CA GLU A 128 2.84 6.01 -26.30
C GLU A 128 2.68 4.74 -25.44
N ASP A 129 2.80 4.86 -24.11
CA ASP A 129 2.78 3.74 -23.17
C ASP A 129 1.67 3.95 -22.15
N THR A 130 0.57 3.24 -22.38
CA THR A 130 -0.60 3.23 -21.51
C THR A 130 -0.60 2.04 -20.55
N VAL A 131 0.45 1.20 -20.59
CA VAL A 131 0.56 0.00 -19.76
C VAL A 131 1.28 0.32 -18.48
N SER A 132 2.37 1.09 -18.55
CA SER A 132 3.17 1.45 -17.38
C SER A 132 2.73 2.78 -16.75
N PHE A 133 3.22 3.07 -15.54
CA PHE A 133 3.13 4.39 -14.94
C PHE A 133 4.44 4.79 -14.27
N PHE A 134 4.58 6.08 -14.00
CA PHE A 134 5.73 6.66 -13.33
C PHE A 134 5.30 7.42 -12.08
N VAL A 135 6.15 7.38 -11.06
CA VAL A 135 6.09 8.26 -9.89
C VAL A 135 7.20 9.30 -9.97
N HIS A 136 6.95 10.48 -9.43
CA HIS A 136 7.89 11.60 -9.43
C HIS A 136 8.52 11.73 -8.05
N VAL A 137 9.84 11.55 -7.98
CA VAL A 137 10.62 11.70 -6.74
C VAL A 137 11.47 12.95 -6.82
N ARG A 138 11.38 13.78 -5.79
CA ARG A 138 12.15 15.01 -5.63
C ARG A 138 13.04 14.93 -4.41
N ILE A 139 14.31 15.27 -4.57
CA ILE A 139 15.29 15.25 -3.49
C ILE A 139 15.82 16.66 -3.23
N TYR A 140 15.82 17.05 -1.95
CA TYR A 140 16.49 18.26 -1.46
C TYR A 140 17.71 17.89 -0.62
N SER A 141 18.77 18.69 -0.73
CA SER A 141 19.89 18.63 0.20
C SER A 141 19.52 19.35 1.49
N ASN A 142 19.78 18.71 2.63
CA ASN A 142 19.69 19.30 3.97
C ASN A 142 21.03 19.90 4.43
N VAL A 143 22.08 19.80 3.59
CA VAL A 143 23.42 20.32 3.88
C VAL A 143 23.83 21.39 2.86
N GLY A 144 24.61 22.36 3.33
CA GLY A 144 25.11 23.47 2.49
C GLY A 144 26.34 23.13 1.63
N ARG A 145 26.79 21.87 1.63
CA ARG A 145 27.92 21.39 0.83
C ARG A 145 27.44 20.59 -0.38
N LYS A 146 28.32 20.42 -1.37
CA LYS A 146 28.03 19.63 -2.58
C LYS A 146 27.68 18.20 -2.18
N LEU A 147 26.58 17.71 -2.73
CA LEU A 147 26.11 16.35 -2.54
C LEU A 147 25.69 15.79 -3.89
N SER A 148 26.04 14.53 -4.15
CA SER A 148 25.62 13.83 -5.37
C SER A 148 25.09 12.44 -5.04
N ILE A 149 24.19 11.95 -5.88
CA ILE A 149 23.49 10.69 -5.71
C ILE A 149 23.85 9.75 -6.86
N ASP A 150 24.05 8.48 -6.53
CA ASP A 150 24.18 7.43 -7.52
C ASP A 150 22.79 7.02 -8.02
N LEU A 151 22.49 7.33 -9.29
CA LEU A 151 21.23 6.96 -9.93
C LEU A 151 21.40 5.91 -11.04
N ARG A 152 22.58 5.28 -11.12
CA ARG A 152 22.93 4.39 -12.23
C ARG A 152 22.31 3.00 -12.12
N ASP A 153 22.00 2.54 -10.91
CA ASP A 153 21.36 1.25 -10.68
C ASP A 153 19.88 1.46 -10.32
N ARG A 154 19.00 1.07 -11.23
CA ARG A 154 17.55 1.18 -11.03
C ARG A 154 17.00 0.44 -9.81
N TYR A 155 17.70 -0.59 -9.31
CA TYR A 155 17.34 -1.33 -8.09
C TYR A 155 17.79 -0.59 -6.82
N LYS A 156 18.59 0.47 -6.94
CA LYS A 156 19.11 1.32 -5.86
C LYS A 156 18.58 2.75 -5.98
N LEU A 157 17.28 2.85 -6.31
CA LEU A 157 16.49 4.08 -6.35
C LEU A 157 15.23 3.89 -5.52
N PHE A 158 14.51 4.96 -5.20
CA PHE A 158 13.14 4.81 -4.68
C PHE A 158 12.17 4.60 -5.82
N TYR A 159 11.49 3.47 -5.85
CA TYR A 159 10.63 3.06 -6.96
C TYR A 159 9.26 2.57 -6.45
N PRO A 160 8.23 2.58 -7.31
CA PRO A 160 6.95 1.97 -6.97
C PRO A 160 7.09 0.44 -7.04
N ASN A 161 6.85 -0.22 -5.91
CA ASN A 161 7.03 -1.65 -5.73
C ASN A 161 5.77 -2.45 -6.10
N GLN A 162 4.62 -2.01 -5.61
CA GLN A 162 3.30 -2.62 -5.85
C GLN A 162 2.22 -1.55 -5.86
N TRP A 163 1.05 -1.86 -6.42
CA TRP A 163 -0.13 -0.99 -6.33
C TRP A 163 -1.41 -1.80 -6.11
N THR A 164 -2.36 -1.23 -5.37
CA THR A 164 -3.64 -1.86 -5.06
C THR A 164 -4.76 -0.82 -4.92
N PRO A 165 -5.97 -1.07 -5.44
CA PRO A 165 -7.14 -0.22 -5.18
C PRO A 165 -7.65 -0.40 -3.75
N HIS A 166 -8.01 0.70 -3.08
CA HIS A 166 -8.50 0.69 -1.70
C HIS A 166 -9.68 1.64 -1.48
N LEU A 167 -10.52 1.27 -0.50
CA LEU A 167 -11.62 2.10 0.00
C LEU A 167 -11.15 3.20 0.96
N ARG A 168 -10.00 2.97 1.62
CA ARG A 168 -9.39 3.87 2.60
C ARG A 168 -8.00 4.31 2.11
N PRO A 169 -7.47 5.45 2.59
CA PRO A 169 -6.14 5.94 2.21
C PRO A 169 -5.01 5.18 2.94
N ALA A 170 -5.17 3.86 3.13
CA ALA A 170 -4.22 2.99 3.79
C ALA A 170 -4.53 1.52 3.48
N ARG A 171 -3.50 0.67 3.53
CA ARG A 171 -3.62 -0.78 3.38
C ARG A 171 -3.97 -1.44 4.71
N ASP A 172 -4.78 -2.50 4.64
CA ASP A 172 -5.16 -3.32 5.80
C ASP A 172 -4.35 -4.60 5.91
N LEU A 173 -4.07 -5.22 4.77
CA LEU A 173 -3.21 -6.39 4.65
C LEU A 173 -1.96 -6.00 3.88
N ILE A 174 -0.81 -6.34 4.45
CA ILE A 174 0.49 -6.01 3.88
C ILE A 174 1.19 -7.33 3.59
N ASP A 175 1.39 -7.60 2.31
CA ASP A 175 1.94 -8.85 1.82
C ASP A 175 2.74 -8.58 0.55
N GLU A 176 3.99 -8.16 0.77
CA GLU A 176 4.85 -7.68 -0.29
C GLU A 176 6.31 -8.08 -0.07
N HIS A 177 7.00 -8.38 -1.16
CA HIS A 177 8.45 -8.50 -1.13
C HIS A 177 9.06 -7.10 -1.23
N ARG A 178 9.92 -6.79 -0.27
CA ARG A 178 10.72 -5.55 -0.22
C ARG A 178 12.19 -5.89 -0.35
N ILE A 179 13.02 -4.92 -0.74
CA ILE A 179 14.46 -5.11 -0.79
C ILE A 179 15.03 -5.35 0.60
N THR A 180 16.10 -6.13 0.64
CA THR A 180 17.09 -6.00 1.71
C THR A 180 18.06 -4.90 1.30
N PRO A 181 18.15 -3.77 2.03
CA PRO A 181 19.08 -2.71 1.69
C PRO A 181 20.51 -3.23 1.66
N ALA A 182 21.27 -2.75 0.67
CA ALA A 182 22.67 -3.13 0.56
C ALA A 182 23.48 -2.37 1.61
N ASN A 183 24.39 -3.11 2.26
CA ASN A 183 25.35 -2.54 3.19
C ASN A 183 26.42 -1.74 2.44
N LEU A 184 26.87 -0.64 3.03
CA LEU A 184 28.00 0.15 2.52
C LEU A 184 29.33 -0.52 2.82
N SER A 185 29.75 -1.45 1.94
CA SER A 185 31.08 -2.07 2.01
C SER A 185 32.20 -1.03 1.82
N PRO A 186 33.42 -1.28 2.32
CA PRO A 186 34.56 -0.39 2.09
C PRO A 186 34.85 -0.11 0.61
N GLU A 187 34.66 -1.10 -0.26
CA GLU A 187 34.86 -1.00 -1.70
C GLU A 187 33.79 -0.11 -2.33
N LEU A 188 32.52 -0.32 -1.95
CA LEU A 188 31.41 0.50 -2.42
C LEU A 188 31.60 1.96 -2.00
N ARG A 189 32.01 2.21 -0.75
CA ARG A 189 32.31 3.56 -0.26
C ARG A 189 33.44 4.22 -1.06
N SER A 190 34.55 3.52 -1.23
CA SER A 190 35.72 4.04 -1.96
C SER A 190 35.37 4.38 -3.41
N ARG A 191 34.60 3.51 -4.07
CA ARG A 191 34.11 3.74 -5.43
C ARG A 191 33.20 4.97 -5.52
N LEU A 192 32.22 5.10 -4.62
CA LEU A 192 31.28 6.23 -4.65
C LEU A 192 31.96 7.58 -4.36
N VAL A 193 32.99 7.59 -3.51
CA VAL A 193 33.84 8.78 -3.32
C VAL A 193 34.61 9.10 -4.60
N ALA A 194 35.25 8.11 -5.24
CA ALA A 194 35.96 8.32 -6.50
C ALA A 194 35.02 8.82 -7.61
N ASP A 195 33.83 8.23 -7.73
CA ASP A 195 32.80 8.62 -8.69
C ASP A 195 32.28 10.04 -8.44
N PHE A 196 32.19 10.47 -7.17
CA PHE A 196 31.86 11.86 -6.84
C PHE A 196 32.90 12.83 -7.39
N HIS A 197 34.18 12.57 -7.15
CA HIS A 197 35.29 13.42 -7.61
C HIS A 197 35.43 13.40 -9.12
N ALA A 198 35.13 12.28 -9.77
CA ALA A 198 35.08 12.14 -11.22
C ALA A 198 33.84 12.81 -11.86
N GLY A 199 32.86 13.27 -11.06
CA GLY A 199 31.62 13.85 -11.57
C GLY A 199 30.65 12.84 -12.19
N ALA A 200 30.83 11.55 -11.87
CA ALA A 200 29.99 10.46 -12.37
C ALA A 200 28.66 10.33 -11.60
N LEU A 201 28.59 10.87 -10.37
CA LEU A 201 27.35 10.94 -9.59
C LEU A 201 26.53 12.19 -9.95
N ILE A 202 25.21 12.12 -9.81
CA ILE A 202 24.30 13.21 -10.17
C ILE A 202 24.21 14.22 -9.03
N PRO A 203 24.59 15.49 -9.23
CA PRO A 203 24.56 16.49 -8.16
C PRO A 203 23.13 16.83 -7.74
N VAL A 204 22.92 17.01 -6.44
CA VAL A 204 21.72 17.63 -5.87
C VAL A 204 21.93 19.15 -5.92
N GLY A 205 21.30 19.81 -6.87
CA GLY A 205 21.31 21.27 -6.98
C GLY A 205 20.38 21.93 -5.94
N ALA A 206 19.55 22.87 -6.37
CA ALA A 206 18.44 23.36 -5.53
C ALA A 206 17.49 22.21 -5.12
N HIS A 207 17.28 21.29 -6.06
CA HIS A 207 16.66 19.99 -5.87
C HIS A 207 17.10 19.07 -7.03
N LEU A 208 16.79 17.79 -6.91
CA LEU A 208 16.99 16.79 -7.94
C LEU A 208 15.69 16.01 -8.16
N ASP A 209 15.14 16.11 -9.36
CA ASP A 209 13.96 15.36 -9.78
C ASP A 209 14.35 14.14 -10.61
N TYR A 210 13.65 13.03 -10.36
CA TYR A 210 13.67 11.87 -11.24
C TYR A 210 12.32 11.16 -11.22
N TYR A 211 12.10 10.37 -12.27
CA TYR A 211 10.86 9.64 -12.49
C TYR A 211 11.16 8.15 -12.52
N ARG A 212 10.41 7.38 -11.74
CA ARG A 212 10.56 5.93 -11.66
C ARG A 212 9.37 5.22 -12.21
N GLU A 213 9.66 4.35 -13.16
CA GLU A 213 8.70 3.46 -13.78
C GLU A 213 8.30 2.35 -12.82
N PHE A 214 7.00 2.03 -12.80
CA PHE A 214 6.51 0.80 -12.24
C PHE A 214 6.82 -0.37 -13.16
N PHE A 215 7.53 -1.37 -12.64
CA PHE A 215 7.89 -2.55 -13.41
C PHE A 215 6.71 -3.52 -13.45
N GLY A 216 5.78 -3.27 -14.36
CA GLY A 216 4.59 -4.08 -14.51
C GLY A 216 3.47 -3.32 -15.22
N LYS A 217 2.28 -3.90 -15.17
CA LYS A 217 1.07 -3.28 -15.68
C LYS A 217 0.49 -2.36 -14.60
N GLY A 218 0.27 -1.10 -14.95
CA GLY A 218 -0.44 -0.11 -14.13
C GLY A 218 -1.95 -0.36 -14.08
N PRO A 219 -2.67 0.40 -13.25
CA PRO A 219 -4.10 0.19 -13.02
C PRO A 219 -4.97 0.53 -14.23
N GLU A 220 -5.87 -0.38 -14.61
CA GLU A 220 -6.96 -0.12 -15.56
C GLU A 220 -8.25 0.30 -14.84
N ASN A 221 -9.10 1.07 -15.52
CA ASN A 221 -10.38 1.57 -14.97
C ASN A 221 -11.25 0.47 -14.34
N LYS A 222 -11.25 -0.74 -14.90
CA LYS A 222 -12.04 -1.87 -14.39
C LYS A 222 -11.56 -2.37 -13.02
N GLU A 223 -10.25 -2.30 -12.76
CA GLU A 223 -9.62 -2.71 -11.50
C GLU A 223 -9.85 -1.67 -10.40
N LEU A 224 -10.16 -0.43 -10.79
CA LEU A 224 -10.42 0.69 -9.90
C LEU A 224 -11.90 0.85 -9.51
N LEU A 225 -12.80 0.03 -10.09
CA LEU A 225 -14.24 0.15 -9.84
C LEU A 225 -14.57 -0.07 -8.36
N GLY A 226 -15.27 0.90 -7.77
CA GLY A 226 -15.70 0.85 -6.38
C GLY A 226 -14.63 1.21 -5.35
N ALA A 227 -13.39 1.50 -5.77
CA ALA A 227 -12.35 2.03 -4.90
C ALA A 227 -12.42 3.56 -4.83
N HIS A 228 -11.84 4.13 -3.76
CA HIS A 228 -11.71 5.59 -3.60
C HIS A 228 -10.27 6.07 -3.76
N PHE A 229 -9.32 5.16 -3.56
CA PHE A 229 -7.88 5.43 -3.63
C PHE A 229 -7.17 4.33 -4.41
N LEU A 230 -6.10 4.70 -5.09
CA LEU A 230 -5.02 3.80 -5.46
C LEU A 230 -3.89 3.98 -4.44
N VAL A 231 -3.45 2.89 -3.82
CA VAL A 231 -2.26 2.91 -2.97
C VAL A 231 -1.11 2.27 -3.73
N VAL A 232 0.00 2.99 -3.84
CA VAL A 232 1.24 2.54 -4.47
C VAL A 232 2.29 2.39 -3.38
N SER A 233 2.69 1.16 -3.06
CA SER A 233 3.78 0.88 -2.14
C SER A 233 5.09 1.33 -2.77
N MET A 234 5.85 2.20 -2.09
CA MET A 234 7.18 2.60 -2.54
C MET A 234 8.24 1.81 -1.80
N ASP A 235 9.33 1.46 -2.47
CA ASP A 235 10.49 0.79 -1.87
C ASP A 235 11.82 1.27 -2.45
N GLY A 236 12.93 0.85 -1.86
CA GLY A 236 14.26 1.13 -2.38
C GLY A 236 15.22 1.78 -1.39
N GLN A 237 16.44 2.03 -1.86
CA GLN A 237 17.54 2.65 -1.11
C GLN A 237 18.33 3.55 -2.06
N LEU A 238 18.76 4.72 -1.59
CA LEU A 238 19.65 5.63 -2.30
C LEU A 238 21.07 5.58 -1.72
N PHE A 239 22.06 5.83 -2.57
CA PHE A 239 23.45 6.06 -2.20
C PHE A 239 23.85 7.48 -2.54
N LEU A 240 24.47 8.17 -1.59
CA LEU A 240 24.89 9.56 -1.75
C LEU A 240 26.29 9.78 -1.22
N SER A 241 27.00 10.74 -1.81
CA SER A 241 28.32 11.17 -1.36
C SER A 241 28.50 12.67 -1.52
N ASP A 242 29.28 13.25 -0.62
CA ASP A 242 29.79 14.63 -0.69
C ASP A 242 31.29 14.70 -1.05
N GLY A 243 31.89 13.56 -1.41
CA GLY A 243 33.31 13.42 -1.72
C GLY A 243 34.21 13.09 -0.54
N GLU A 244 33.70 13.11 0.70
CA GLU A 244 34.43 12.66 1.89
C GLU A 244 33.76 11.44 2.51
N VAL A 245 32.43 11.49 2.62
CA VAL A 245 31.62 10.43 3.20
C VAL A 245 30.62 9.89 2.19
N VAL A 246 30.15 8.68 2.47
CA VAL A 246 29.07 8.02 1.75
C VAL A 246 28.00 7.64 2.75
N ASP A 247 26.76 7.98 2.44
CA ASP A 247 25.59 7.61 3.23
C ASP A 247 24.53 6.90 2.39
N THR A 248 23.55 6.30 3.08
CA THR A 248 22.39 5.68 2.47
C THR A 248 21.10 6.15 3.09
N LEU A 249 20.08 6.34 2.25
CA LEU A 249 18.71 6.56 2.71
C LEU A 249 17.82 5.44 2.18
N SER A 250 17.07 4.77 3.07
CA SER A 250 16.27 3.58 2.75
C SER A 250 14.78 3.75 3.07
N LEU A 251 13.93 3.07 2.30
CA LEU A 251 12.50 2.91 2.58
C LEU A 251 12.18 1.65 3.39
N GLN A 252 13.19 0.89 3.82
CA GLN A 252 12.99 -0.30 4.66
C GLN A 252 12.19 0.03 5.92
N TRP A 253 11.31 -0.89 6.29
CA TRP A 253 10.47 -0.78 7.47
C TRP A 253 11.22 -1.25 8.71
N GLU A 254 11.93 -0.31 9.31
CA GLU A 254 12.60 -0.47 10.59
C GLU A 254 12.30 0.75 11.46
N ASN A 255 12.53 0.64 12.78
CA ASN A 255 12.42 1.76 13.71
C ASN A 255 11.06 2.47 13.70
N GLY A 256 9.97 1.72 13.48
CA GLY A 256 8.60 2.25 13.44
C GLY A 256 8.16 2.79 12.09
N LYS A 257 9.04 2.81 11.08
CA LYS A 257 8.68 3.13 9.70
C LYS A 257 7.84 2.00 9.09
N GLY A 258 6.83 2.35 8.31
CA GLY A 258 5.93 1.39 7.68
C GLY A 258 5.21 1.93 6.44
N PRO A 259 4.10 1.28 6.04
CA PRO A 259 3.32 1.70 4.87
C PRO A 259 2.79 3.13 4.99
N LYS A 260 2.42 3.59 6.19
CA LYS A 260 1.94 4.97 6.40
C LYS A 260 2.97 6.04 5.99
N ASP A 261 4.26 5.69 5.98
CA ASP A 261 5.36 6.58 5.64
C ASP A 261 5.84 6.41 4.19
N THR A 262 5.60 5.24 3.60
CA THR A 262 6.19 4.84 2.31
C THR A 262 5.16 4.68 1.21
N ASP A 263 3.89 4.45 1.54
CA ASP A 263 2.84 4.32 0.56
C ASP A 263 2.46 5.68 -0.03
N LEU A 264 2.37 5.72 -1.35
CA LEU A 264 1.80 6.81 -2.11
C LEU A 264 0.30 6.58 -2.26
N VAL A 265 -0.51 7.49 -1.74
CA VAL A 265 -1.98 7.43 -1.83
C VAL A 265 -2.46 8.43 -2.88
N VAL A 266 -3.09 7.92 -3.93
CA VAL A 266 -3.63 8.71 -5.04
C VAL A 266 -5.17 8.61 -5.00
N PRO A 267 -5.91 9.73 -4.90
CA PRO A 267 -7.36 9.70 -4.95
C PRO A 267 -7.86 9.28 -6.35
N LEU A 268 -9.02 8.63 -6.41
CA LEU A 268 -9.68 8.24 -7.65
C LEU A 268 -10.79 9.23 -8.05
N PRO A 269 -11.01 9.46 -9.35
CA PRO A 269 -10.30 8.87 -10.50
C PRO A 269 -8.87 9.40 -10.67
N ILE A 270 -7.98 8.61 -11.27
CA ILE A 270 -6.57 9.01 -11.49
C ILE A 270 -6.51 10.11 -12.54
N GLU A 271 -5.96 11.26 -12.15
CA GLU A 271 -5.57 12.32 -13.08
C GLU A 271 -4.17 12.04 -13.66
N TRP A 272 -4.13 11.47 -14.85
CA TRP A 272 -2.88 11.11 -15.52
C TRP A 272 -2.13 12.34 -16.05
N ILE A 273 -0.89 12.53 -15.59
CA ILE A 273 0.01 13.55 -16.13
C ILE A 273 0.91 12.96 -17.22
N LEU A 274 1.16 13.72 -18.28
CA LEU A 274 2.15 13.32 -19.28
C LEU A 274 3.56 13.51 -18.71
N LEU A 275 4.38 12.47 -18.83
CA LEU A 275 5.78 12.51 -18.44
C LEU A 275 6.50 13.67 -19.18
N PRO A 276 7.17 14.59 -18.48
CA PRO A 276 7.92 15.67 -19.11
C PRO A 276 8.97 15.14 -20.09
N LYS A 277 9.27 15.88 -21.16
CA LYS A 277 10.22 15.43 -22.20
C LYS A 277 11.64 15.31 -21.65
N GLU A 278 11.98 16.17 -20.71
CA GLU A 278 13.24 16.28 -19.99
C GLU A 278 13.29 15.43 -18.71
N ALA A 279 12.27 14.60 -18.47
CA ALA A 279 12.20 13.73 -17.30
C ALA A 279 13.41 12.78 -17.25
N LYS A 280 14.16 12.84 -16.14
CA LYS A 280 15.23 11.88 -15.86
C LYS A 280 14.61 10.53 -15.51
N VAL A 281 14.66 9.60 -16.46
CA VAL A 281 14.22 8.22 -16.31
C VAL A 281 15.41 7.29 -16.46
N PHE A 282 15.60 6.39 -15.51
CA PHE A 282 16.70 5.43 -15.49
C PHE A 282 16.18 4.05 -15.90
N LYS A 283 16.48 3.60 -17.12
CA LYS A 283 15.93 2.35 -17.68
C LYS A 283 16.77 1.11 -17.37
N GLU A 284 18.06 1.31 -17.07
CA GLU A 284 19.06 0.24 -16.87
C GLU A 284 19.20 -0.16 -15.41
#